data_AF-A0AA35QVV6-F1
#
_entry.id   AF-A0AA35QVV6-F1
#
_cell.length_a   1.000
_cell.length_b   1.000
_cell.length_c   1.000
_cell.angle_alpha   90.00
_cell.angle_beta   90.00
_cell.angle_gamma   90.00
#
_symmetry.space_group_name_H-M   'P 1'
#
loop_
_entity.id
_entity.type
_entity.pdbx_description
1 polymer ?
#
loop_
_entity_poly.entity_id
_entity_poly.type
_entity_poly.pdbx_seq_one_letter_code
_entity_poly.pdbx_strand_id
1 'polypeptide(L)'
;MDAATFLVGVAALVLVLKVGACTTESCSMEDASGCSGGTHRSIMTDSRWQGYLDLIASSVAEYGGCVGERCDCLGDQIAQDLMVWRERGGIDIAEFEQAKARRGGVHYQIVNHTLYREEECMFPSRCKGIEHFILKIIHGLPDAEMIVNVRDNPQSPTYSGPLPILSFSKTSANYDIMYPAWTFWAGGPAISTEPKGLGRWDLKRKTIAESSDNWLWEDKRTIAFFRGSRYFLEVISYPLQLESICSIMVGIVQAKQ
;
A
#
# COMPACT_ATOMS: atom_id res chain seq x y z
N MET A 1 55.12 -38.07 -14.54
CA MET A 1 54.24 -39.24 -14.68
C MET A 1 53.25 -39.15 -13.51
N ASP A 2 51.98 -38.84 -13.67
CA ASP A 2 51.15 -38.77 -14.87
C ASP A 2 50.06 -37.70 -14.75
N ALA A 3 49.79 -37.07 -15.88
CA ALA A 3 48.71 -36.13 -16.09
C ALA A 3 47.43 -36.91 -16.38
N ALA A 4 46.60 -37.13 -15.35
CA ALA A 4 45.27 -37.72 -15.53
C ALA A 4 44.27 -37.37 -14.41
N THR A 5 44.36 -36.18 -13.80
CA THR A 5 43.42 -35.74 -12.74
C THR A 5 42.83 -34.35 -13.00
N PHE A 6 42.67 -34.01 -14.27
CA PHE A 6 42.21 -32.68 -14.70
C PHE A 6 41.18 -32.83 -15.82
N LEU A 7 40.03 -33.47 -15.56
CA LEU A 7 38.82 -33.43 -16.41
C LEU A 7 37.63 -34.22 -15.81
N VAL A 8 37.19 -33.86 -14.60
CA VAL A 8 35.83 -34.25 -14.09
C VAL A 8 35.07 -33.02 -13.57
N GLY A 9 35.51 -31.81 -13.93
CA GLY A 9 35.00 -30.54 -13.40
C GLY A 9 33.90 -29.84 -14.21
N VAL A 10 33.02 -30.56 -14.92
CA VAL A 10 31.93 -29.89 -15.71
C VAL A 10 30.53 -30.49 -15.56
N ALA A 11 30.31 -31.61 -14.87
CA ALA A 11 28.97 -32.20 -14.83
C ALA A 11 28.58 -32.75 -13.46
N ALA A 12 28.23 -31.87 -12.52
CA ALA A 12 27.25 -32.13 -11.44
C ALA A 12 27.27 -30.99 -10.41
N LEU A 13 26.77 -29.82 -10.78
CA LEU A 13 26.19 -28.89 -9.80
C LEU A 13 25.07 -28.09 -10.47
N VAL A 14 24.12 -28.81 -11.06
CA VAL A 14 22.81 -28.24 -11.36
C VAL A 14 22.08 -28.09 -10.03
N LEU A 15 22.28 -26.90 -9.47
CA LEU A 15 21.43 -26.17 -8.55
C LEU A 15 19.99 -26.75 -8.46
N VAL A 16 19.72 -27.59 -7.46
CA VAL A 16 18.35 -27.88 -7.03
C VAL A 16 17.92 -26.77 -6.09
N LEU A 17 17.65 -25.59 -6.65
CA LEU A 17 16.76 -24.62 -6.01
C LEU A 17 15.34 -25.15 -6.22
N LYS A 18 14.76 -25.74 -5.17
CA LYS A 18 13.31 -25.88 -5.06
C LYS A 18 12.71 -24.47 -4.94
N VAL A 19 12.51 -23.82 -6.09
CA VAL A 19 11.58 -22.72 -6.22
C VAL A 19 10.19 -23.34 -6.04
N GLY A 20 9.53 -23.00 -4.94
CA GLY A 20 8.12 -23.30 -4.78
C GLY A 20 7.37 -22.63 -5.93
N ALA A 21 6.78 -23.43 -6.80
CA ALA A 21 5.92 -22.95 -7.86
C ALA A 21 4.76 -22.17 -7.22
N CYS A 22 4.80 -20.85 -7.34
CA CYS A 22 3.62 -20.02 -7.15
C CYS A 22 2.88 -20.08 -8.49
N THR A 23 1.77 -20.79 -8.55
CA THR A 23 0.88 -20.74 -9.71
C THR A 23 0.32 -19.34 -9.80
N THR A 24 0.85 -18.53 -10.71
CA THR A 24 0.13 -17.37 -11.22
C THR A 24 -1.02 -17.93 -12.05
N GLU A 25 -2.19 -18.07 -11.46
CA GLU A 25 -3.43 -18.11 -12.23
C GLU A 25 -3.65 -16.69 -12.78
N SER A 26 -2.89 -16.34 -13.81
CA SER A 26 -3.26 -15.28 -14.72
C SER A 26 -4.31 -15.86 -15.66
N CYS A 27 -5.55 -15.37 -15.57
CA CYS A 27 -6.57 -15.69 -16.58
C CYS A 27 -6.14 -15.09 -17.92
N SER A 28 -5.51 -15.89 -18.78
CA SER A 28 -5.33 -15.58 -20.19
C SER A 28 -6.69 -15.67 -20.90
N MET A 29 -7.06 -14.60 -21.62
CA MET A 29 -8.21 -14.59 -22.53
C MET A 29 -7.94 -15.41 -23.79
N GLU A 30 -7.64 -16.69 -23.65
CA GLU A 30 -7.49 -17.61 -24.77
C GLU A 30 -8.38 -18.83 -24.54
N ASP A 31 -9.69 -18.60 -24.38
CA ASP A 31 -10.74 -19.61 -24.60
C ASP A 31 -12.11 -18.93 -24.71
N ALA A 32 -12.28 -18.13 -25.76
CA ALA A 32 -13.56 -17.51 -26.13
C ALA A 32 -14.54 -18.50 -26.80
N SER A 33 -14.64 -19.74 -26.31
CA SER A 33 -15.51 -20.77 -26.87
C SER A 33 -16.72 -21.15 -26.00
N GLY A 34 -16.92 -20.48 -24.86
CA GLY A 34 -18.02 -20.78 -23.92
C GLY A 34 -19.13 -19.73 -23.76
N CYS A 35 -19.02 -18.54 -24.39
CA CYS A 35 -20.00 -17.47 -24.20
C CYS A 35 -21.18 -17.59 -25.18
N SER A 36 -22.02 -18.61 -25.02
CA SER A 36 -23.29 -18.73 -25.74
C SER A 36 -24.48 -18.44 -24.84
N GLY A 37 -25.24 -17.39 -25.16
CA GLY A 37 -26.66 -17.30 -24.79
C GLY A 37 -27.05 -16.24 -23.76
N GLY A 38 -26.81 -14.97 -24.07
CA GLY A 38 -27.45 -13.85 -23.39
C GLY A 38 -27.41 -12.61 -24.28
N THR A 39 -28.54 -11.95 -24.47
CA THR A 39 -28.74 -10.81 -25.40
C THR A 39 -27.99 -9.55 -24.95
N HIS A 40 -26.65 -9.55 -24.95
CA HIS A 40 -25.81 -8.41 -24.57
C HIS A 40 -25.53 -7.43 -25.73
N ARG A 41 -26.45 -7.28 -26.68
CA ARG A 41 -26.17 -6.61 -27.96
C ARG A 41 -26.50 -5.10 -28.02
N SER A 42 -26.53 -4.36 -26.91
CA SER A 42 -26.89 -2.92 -26.92
C SER A 42 -26.08 -1.99 -26.00
N ILE A 43 -24.99 -2.43 -25.36
CA ILE A 43 -24.17 -1.52 -24.53
C ILE A 43 -23.12 -0.79 -25.39
N MET A 44 -22.59 -1.43 -26.44
CA MET A 44 -21.50 -0.88 -27.25
C MET A 44 -21.87 0.28 -28.19
N THR A 45 -23.13 0.66 -28.31
CA THR A 45 -23.58 1.74 -29.23
C THR A 45 -24.14 2.95 -28.50
N ASP A 46 -24.15 2.96 -27.16
CA ASP A 46 -24.64 4.09 -26.39
C ASP A 46 -23.51 5.10 -26.15
N SER A 47 -23.57 6.22 -26.87
CA SER A 47 -22.55 7.28 -26.84
C SER A 47 -22.34 7.89 -25.45
N ARG A 48 -23.27 7.69 -24.50
CA ARG A 48 -23.13 8.17 -23.11
C ARG A 48 -21.96 7.55 -22.37
N TRP A 49 -21.55 6.32 -22.73
CA TRP A 49 -20.47 5.59 -22.07
C TRP A 49 -19.12 5.77 -22.74
N GLN A 50 -19.09 6.35 -23.95
CA GLN A 50 -17.89 6.38 -24.78
C GLN A 50 -16.71 7.05 -24.08
N GLY A 51 -16.95 8.18 -23.39
CA GLY A 51 -15.88 8.85 -22.63
C GLY A 51 -15.27 7.98 -21.53
N TYR A 52 -16.06 7.15 -20.85
CA TYR A 52 -15.53 6.21 -19.86
C TYR A 52 -14.79 5.04 -20.52
N LEU A 53 -15.32 4.53 -21.63
CA LEU A 53 -14.69 3.44 -22.38
C LEU A 53 -13.33 3.86 -22.95
N ASP A 54 -13.23 5.09 -23.48
CA ASP A 54 -11.99 5.65 -23.99
C ASP A 54 -10.94 5.80 -22.87
N LEU A 55 -11.35 6.31 -21.69
CA LEU A 55 -10.49 6.42 -20.51
C LEU A 55 -10.01 5.06 -20.02
N ILE A 56 -10.87 4.04 -20.01
CA ILE A 56 -10.48 2.68 -19.62
C ILE A 56 -9.47 2.13 -20.63
N ALA A 57 -9.76 2.27 -21.93
CA ALA A 57 -8.90 1.77 -22.98
C ALA A 57 -7.51 2.43 -22.95
N SER A 58 -7.44 3.76 -22.79
CA SER A 58 -6.16 4.47 -22.69
C SER A 58 -5.41 4.09 -21.42
N SER A 59 -6.09 4.01 -20.27
CA SER A 59 -5.46 3.67 -18.99
C SER A 59 -4.90 2.24 -19.00
N VAL A 60 -5.61 1.27 -19.59
CA VAL A 60 -5.13 -0.11 -19.71
C VAL A 60 -3.98 -0.21 -20.70
N ALA A 61 -4.02 0.54 -21.80
CA ALA A 61 -2.93 0.57 -22.79
C ALA A 61 -1.64 1.19 -22.23
N GLU A 62 -1.75 2.19 -21.35
CA GLU A 62 -0.63 2.86 -20.71
C GLU A 62 -0.12 2.13 -19.44
N TYR A 63 -0.93 1.24 -18.86
CA TYR A 63 -0.59 0.56 -17.62
C TYR A 63 0.63 -0.37 -17.76
N GLY A 64 1.77 0.09 -17.25
CA GLY A 64 2.92 -0.76 -16.97
C GLY A 64 2.68 -1.52 -15.66
N GLY A 65 2.46 -2.84 -15.75
CA GLY A 65 2.37 -3.68 -14.57
C GLY A 65 3.61 -3.57 -13.69
N CYS A 66 3.41 -3.60 -12.38
CA CYS A 66 4.52 -3.65 -11.44
C CYS A 66 4.94 -5.11 -11.21
N VAL A 67 6.00 -5.56 -11.90
CA VAL A 67 6.52 -6.94 -11.79
C VAL A 67 7.77 -6.92 -10.94
N GLY A 68 7.55 -6.92 -9.63
CA GLY A 68 8.60 -6.80 -8.64
C GLY A 68 8.78 -8.04 -7.79
N GLU A 69 9.86 -8.80 -7.97
CA GLU A 69 10.18 -9.92 -7.08
C GLU A 69 10.74 -9.44 -5.72
N ARG A 70 11.18 -8.18 -5.60
CA ARG A 70 11.93 -7.67 -4.43
C ARG A 70 11.62 -6.21 -4.04
N CYS A 71 10.40 -5.92 -3.58
CA CYS A 71 10.00 -4.65 -2.94
C CYS A 71 10.26 -3.35 -3.75
N ASP A 72 10.55 -3.46 -5.03
CA ASP A 72 10.85 -2.39 -5.99
C ASP A 72 9.60 -1.63 -6.47
N CYS A 73 8.43 -2.24 -6.33
CA CYS A 73 7.16 -1.66 -6.77
C CYS A 73 6.86 -0.24 -6.26
N LEU A 74 7.33 0.06 -5.04
CA LEU A 74 7.14 1.34 -4.37
C LEU A 74 8.46 2.13 -4.29
N GLY A 75 9.49 1.71 -5.02
CA GLY A 75 10.80 2.33 -5.03
C GLY A 75 10.77 3.78 -5.51
N ASP A 76 9.97 4.06 -6.54
CA ASP A 76 9.80 5.43 -7.07
C ASP A 76 9.21 6.38 -6.02
N GLN A 77 8.26 5.90 -5.22
CA GLN A 77 7.69 6.70 -4.13
C GLN A 77 8.74 7.03 -3.07
N ILE A 78 9.55 6.05 -2.67
CA ILE A 78 10.65 6.25 -1.70
C ILE A 78 11.67 7.24 -2.27
N ALA A 79 12.04 7.06 -3.54
CA ALA A 79 13.00 7.92 -4.22
C ALA A 79 12.50 9.36 -4.35
N GLN A 80 11.22 9.55 -4.67
CA GLN A 80 10.57 10.85 -4.76
C GLN A 80 10.51 11.54 -3.39
N ASP A 81 10.15 10.80 -2.34
CA ASP A 81 10.06 11.34 -0.99
C ASP A 81 11.42 11.80 -0.48
N LEU A 82 12.48 11.02 -0.72
CA LEU A 82 13.84 11.34 -0.30
C LEU A 82 14.58 12.34 -1.21
N MET A 83 14.00 12.67 -2.36
CA MET A 83 14.64 13.48 -3.40
C MET A 83 15.12 14.82 -2.88
N VAL A 84 14.31 15.50 -2.08
CA VAL A 84 14.61 16.85 -1.57
C VAL A 84 15.89 16.87 -0.71
N TRP A 85 16.12 15.87 0.14
CA TRP A 85 17.34 15.80 0.95
C TRP A 85 18.54 15.33 0.13
N ARG A 86 18.33 14.46 -0.85
CA ARG A 86 19.38 14.06 -1.79
C ARG A 86 19.92 15.26 -2.57
N GLU A 87 19.05 16.09 -3.13
CA GLU A 87 19.43 17.28 -3.91
C GLU A 87 20.11 18.36 -3.06
N ARG A 88 19.77 18.43 -1.78
CA ARG A 88 20.35 19.36 -0.81
C ARG A 88 21.64 18.87 -0.17
N GLY A 89 22.08 17.66 -0.49
CA GLY A 89 23.32 17.07 0.03
C GLY A 89 23.20 16.41 1.40
N GLY A 90 21.98 16.21 1.91
CA GLY A 90 21.72 15.52 3.18
C GLY A 90 20.60 16.14 4.01
N ILE A 91 20.44 15.61 5.22
CA ILE A 91 19.58 16.17 6.27
C ILE A 91 20.46 17.03 7.19
N ASP A 92 20.13 18.31 7.33
CA ASP A 92 20.83 19.20 8.25
C ASP A 92 20.40 18.97 9.71
N ILE A 93 21.35 19.10 10.65
CA ILE A 93 21.08 18.88 12.08
C ILE A 93 20.04 19.86 12.61
N ALA A 94 20.06 21.13 12.18
CA ALA A 94 19.08 22.12 12.63
C ALA A 94 17.67 21.78 12.15
N GLU A 95 17.54 21.22 10.95
CA GLU A 95 16.25 20.73 10.43
C GLU A 95 15.76 19.50 11.17
N PHE A 96 16.66 18.59 11.54
CA PHE A 96 16.33 17.43 12.35
C PHE A 96 15.85 17.83 13.74
N GLU A 97 16.52 18.77 14.41
CA GLU A 97 16.09 19.32 15.69
C GLU A 97 14.75 20.06 15.57
N GLN A 98 14.53 20.78 14.47
CA GLN A 98 13.24 21.40 14.20
C GLN A 98 12.13 20.36 13.99
N ALA A 99 12.43 19.25 13.31
CA ALA A 99 11.51 18.12 13.13
C ALA A 99 11.16 17.45 14.46
N LYS A 100 12.16 17.23 15.32
CA LYS A 100 12.01 16.68 16.67
C LYS A 100 11.14 17.56 17.57
N ALA A 101 11.22 18.88 17.42
CA ALA A 101 10.38 19.83 18.14
C ALA A 101 8.91 19.87 17.65
N ARG A 102 8.57 19.25 16.51
CA ARG A 102 7.18 19.21 16.01
C ARG A 102 6.33 18.31 16.90
N ARG A 103 5.16 18.81 17.29
CA ARG A 103 4.21 18.07 18.13
C ARG A 103 3.71 16.80 17.44
N GLY A 104 4.05 15.64 17.99
CA GLY A 104 3.51 14.34 17.55
C GLY A 104 4.43 13.52 16.65
N GLY A 105 5.62 14.06 16.33
CA GLY A 105 6.76 13.23 15.94
C GLY A 105 7.27 12.45 17.15
N VAL A 106 7.63 11.19 16.94
CA VAL A 106 8.28 10.33 17.92
C VAL A 106 9.71 10.08 17.49
N HIS A 107 10.68 10.44 18.32
CA HIS A 107 12.11 10.26 18.05
C HIS A 107 12.51 8.81 18.29
N TYR A 108 13.03 8.17 17.24
CA TYR A 108 13.67 6.86 17.30
C TYR A 108 15.14 6.99 16.92
N GLN A 109 15.97 6.16 17.56
CA GLN A 109 17.38 6.02 17.24
C GLN A 109 17.70 4.53 17.10
N ILE A 110 18.50 4.19 16.10
CA ILE A 110 19.10 2.88 15.93
C ILE A 110 20.59 3.07 16.17
N VAL A 111 21.11 2.40 17.19
CA VAL A 111 22.54 2.41 17.50
C VAL A 111 22.98 0.98 17.76
N ASN A 112 23.96 0.51 16.99
CA ASN A 112 24.48 -0.85 17.05
C ASN A 112 23.36 -1.91 17.04
N HIS A 113 22.49 -1.82 16.03
CA HIS A 113 21.33 -2.69 15.84
C HIS A 113 20.36 -2.77 17.04
N THR A 114 20.34 -1.74 17.88
CA THR A 114 19.42 -1.62 19.02
C THR A 114 18.51 -0.42 18.82
N LEU A 115 17.20 -0.64 18.96
CA LEU A 115 16.19 0.40 18.79
C LEU A 115 15.96 1.12 20.12
N TYR A 116 16.20 2.42 20.10
CA TYR A 116 15.85 3.35 21.16
C TYR A 116 14.72 4.24 20.67
N ARG A 117 13.88 4.66 21.61
CA ARG A 117 12.78 5.59 21.36
C ARG A 117 12.70 6.53 22.54
N GLU A 118 12.28 7.76 22.30
CA GLU A 118 11.86 8.61 23.40
C GLU A 118 10.76 7.94 24.25
N GLU A 119 10.71 8.31 25.53
CA GLU A 119 9.82 7.69 26.51
C GLU A 119 8.36 7.82 26.10
N GLU A 120 7.95 9.05 25.76
CA GLU A 120 6.58 9.42 25.46
C GLU A 120 6.19 9.05 24.03
N CYS A 121 5.15 8.23 23.88
CA CYS A 121 4.48 8.00 22.60
C CYS A 121 2.99 8.30 22.75
N MET A 122 2.52 9.33 22.05
CA MET A 122 1.13 9.80 22.10
C MET A 122 0.10 8.70 21.81
N PHE A 123 0.42 7.76 20.92
CA PHE A 123 -0.42 6.63 20.57
C PHE A 123 0.37 5.32 20.73
N PRO A 124 0.45 4.75 21.94
CA PRO A 124 1.33 3.62 22.23
C PRO A 124 1.11 2.40 21.32
N SER A 125 -0.15 2.10 20.95
CA SER A 125 -0.47 1.01 20.04
C SER A 125 0.04 1.24 18.60
N ARG A 126 0.12 2.50 18.16
CA ARG A 126 0.70 2.86 16.85
C ARG A 126 2.21 2.65 16.86
N CYS A 127 2.89 3.11 17.92
CA CYS A 127 4.32 2.87 18.12
C CYS A 127 4.64 1.37 18.12
N LYS A 128 3.87 0.53 18.83
CA LYS A 128 4.03 -0.93 18.77
C LYS A 128 3.89 -1.52 17.36
N GLY A 129 2.98 -0.97 16.55
CA GLY A 129 2.81 -1.37 15.15
C GLY A 129 4.03 -1.06 14.31
N ILE A 130 4.63 0.12 14.50
CA ILE A 130 5.87 0.56 13.82
C ILE A 130 7.07 -0.27 14.28
N GLU A 131 7.25 -0.40 15.60
CA GLU A 131 8.35 -1.12 16.23
C GLU A 131 8.42 -2.58 15.76
N HIS A 132 7.26 -3.24 15.55
CA HIS A 132 7.21 -4.60 14.98
C HIS A 132 7.94 -4.73 13.65
N PHE A 133 7.83 -3.73 12.77
CA PHE A 133 8.50 -3.76 11.47
C PHE A 133 9.98 -3.41 11.58
N ILE A 134 10.32 -2.38 12.37
CA ILE A 134 11.73 -1.98 12.56
C ILE A 134 12.53 -3.13 13.18
N LEU A 135 12.03 -3.72 14.26
CA LEU A 135 12.71 -4.81 14.98
C LEU A 135 12.93 -6.06 14.11
N LYS A 136 12.10 -6.29 13.08
CA LYS A 136 12.29 -7.41 12.15
C LYS A 136 13.50 -7.26 11.23
N ILE A 137 13.89 -6.03 10.93
CA ILE A 137 14.98 -5.73 9.98
C ILE A 137 16.19 -5.10 10.66
N ILE A 138 16.14 -4.88 11.97
CA ILE A 138 17.10 -4.05 12.72
C ILE A 138 18.56 -4.49 12.58
N HIS A 139 18.83 -5.79 12.47
CA HIS A 139 20.17 -6.34 12.28
C HIS A 139 20.77 -6.04 10.90
N GLY A 140 19.95 -5.62 9.94
CA GLY A 140 20.39 -5.15 8.61
C GLY A 140 20.41 -3.63 8.49
N LEU A 141 19.99 -2.88 9.52
CA LEU A 141 19.95 -1.43 9.48
C LEU A 141 21.24 -0.81 10.03
N PRO A 142 21.75 0.28 9.42
CA PRO A 142 22.85 1.06 9.98
C PRO A 142 22.38 1.89 11.18
N ASP A 143 23.34 2.52 11.86
CA ASP A 143 23.04 3.56 12.84
C ASP A 143 22.31 4.72 12.16
N ALA A 144 21.18 5.13 12.73
CA ALA A 144 20.31 6.15 12.15
C ALA A 144 19.39 6.75 13.20
N GLU A 145 18.93 7.97 12.95
CA GLU A 145 17.86 8.60 13.73
C GLU A 145 16.70 8.99 12.82
N MET A 146 15.48 8.92 13.36
CA MET A 146 14.27 9.24 12.61
C MET A 146 13.20 9.84 13.50
N ILE A 147 12.43 10.77 12.94
CA ILE A 147 11.25 11.35 13.56
C ILE A 147 10.02 10.75 12.89
N VAL A 148 9.26 9.93 13.64
CA VAL A 148 8.08 9.23 13.12
C VAL A 148 6.81 9.87 13.67
N ASN A 149 6.06 10.55 12.80
CA ASN A 149 4.75 11.08 13.13
C ASN A 149 3.73 9.94 13.28
N VAL A 150 3.10 9.88 14.44
CA VAL A 150 2.06 8.90 14.78
C VAL A 150 0.64 9.50 14.78
N ARG A 151 0.48 10.74 14.31
CA ARG A 151 -0.84 11.40 14.10
C ARG A 151 -1.40 11.08 12.71
N ASP A 152 -2.65 11.48 12.51
CA ASP A 152 -3.36 11.25 11.24
C ASP A 152 -2.92 12.20 10.12
N ASN A 153 -2.47 13.42 10.46
CA ASN A 153 -2.10 14.46 9.49
C ASN A 153 -0.57 14.60 9.37
N PRO A 154 -0.06 14.89 8.15
CA PRO A 154 1.36 15.17 7.91
C PRO A 154 1.84 16.44 8.65
N GLN A 155 3.15 16.56 8.87
CA GLN A 155 3.75 17.59 9.74
C GLN A 155 4.79 18.48 9.06
N SER A 156 5.15 18.20 7.81
CA SER A 156 6.12 18.99 7.02
C SER A 156 5.47 19.63 5.79
N PRO A 157 4.66 20.69 5.95
CA PRO A 157 4.01 21.34 4.81
C PRO A 157 5.02 22.10 3.92
N THR A 158 4.72 22.19 2.62
CA THR A 158 5.67 22.73 1.63
C THR A 158 6.00 24.20 1.82
N TYR A 159 5.12 24.97 2.48
CA TYR A 159 5.33 26.40 2.76
C TYR A 159 6.29 26.68 3.94
N SER A 160 6.65 25.68 4.77
CA SER A 160 7.49 25.89 5.97
C SER A 160 8.91 25.30 5.88
N GLY A 161 9.37 24.98 4.66
CA GLY A 161 10.63 24.27 4.42
C GLY A 161 10.53 22.76 4.67
N PRO A 162 11.48 21.95 4.14
CA PRO A 162 11.44 20.49 4.26
C PRO A 162 11.92 20.03 5.64
N LEU A 163 11.11 19.23 6.33
CA LEU A 163 11.48 18.55 7.58
C LEU A 163 11.45 17.03 7.38
N PRO A 164 12.49 16.29 7.81
CA PRO A 164 12.63 14.84 7.61
C PRO A 164 11.72 14.05 8.57
N ILE A 165 10.41 14.20 8.41
CA ILE A 165 9.40 13.55 9.25
C ILE A 165 8.75 12.42 8.47
N LEU A 166 8.71 11.23 9.07
CA LEU A 166 8.00 10.10 8.51
C LEU A 166 6.52 10.18 8.89
N SER A 167 5.60 10.20 7.92
CA SER A 167 4.14 10.19 8.12
C SER A 167 3.49 9.11 7.26
N PHE A 168 2.46 8.42 7.75
CA PHE A 168 1.84 7.32 6.97
C PHE A 168 1.03 7.80 5.75
N SER A 169 0.67 9.08 5.70
CA SER A 169 -0.15 9.69 4.65
C SER A 169 0.25 11.14 4.43
N LYS A 170 0.15 11.60 3.18
CA LYS A 170 0.44 12.98 2.77
C LYS A 170 -0.22 13.33 1.44
N THR A 171 -0.13 14.61 1.05
CA THR A 171 -0.42 15.07 -0.32
C THR A 171 0.83 15.72 -0.93
N SER A 172 0.75 16.19 -2.18
CA SER A 172 1.82 16.99 -2.80
C SER A 172 2.11 18.32 -2.09
N ALA A 173 1.24 18.74 -1.15
CA ALA A 173 1.46 19.92 -0.30
C ALA A 173 2.37 19.63 0.92
N ASN A 174 3.00 18.46 0.98
CA ASN A 174 3.81 18.02 2.12
C ASN A 174 5.12 17.36 1.66
N TYR A 175 6.19 17.62 2.42
CA TYR A 175 7.50 17.00 2.26
C TYR A 175 7.67 15.72 3.11
N ASP A 176 6.71 15.36 3.97
CA ASP A 176 6.81 14.17 4.82
C ASP A 176 7.22 12.92 4.01
N ILE A 177 7.99 12.02 4.62
CA ILE A 177 8.41 10.76 3.99
C ILE A 177 7.36 9.69 4.33
N MET A 178 6.78 9.04 3.33
CA MET A 178 5.78 8.01 3.59
C MET A 178 6.40 6.74 4.17
N TYR A 179 5.71 6.15 5.14
CA TYR A 179 6.03 4.83 5.67
C TYR A 179 4.79 3.95 5.75
N PRO A 180 4.93 2.61 5.69
CA PRO A 180 3.81 1.70 5.86
C PRO A 180 3.13 1.89 7.23
N ALA A 181 1.84 2.19 7.22
CA ALA A 181 1.10 2.51 8.45
C ALA A 181 1.19 1.40 9.51
N TRP A 182 1.24 1.81 10.79
CA TRP A 182 1.22 0.91 11.95
C TRP A 182 0.13 -0.19 11.86
N THR A 183 -1.03 0.15 11.28
CA THR A 183 -2.21 -0.72 11.18
C THR A 183 -2.00 -1.99 10.36
N PHE A 184 -0.91 -2.09 9.57
CA PHE A 184 -0.53 -3.39 8.98
C PHE A 184 -0.28 -4.46 10.05
N TRP A 185 0.13 -4.04 11.25
CA TRP A 185 0.29 -4.91 12.41
C TRP A 185 -0.69 -4.61 13.55
N ALA A 186 -0.76 -3.36 14.02
CA ALA A 186 -1.55 -2.98 15.19
C ALA A 186 -1.83 -1.45 15.24
N GLY A 187 -2.72 -1.03 16.15
CA GLY A 187 -2.91 0.39 16.46
C GLY A 187 -3.79 1.16 15.47
N GLY A 188 -4.49 0.48 14.57
CA GLY A 188 -5.58 1.06 13.79
C GLY A 188 -6.80 1.41 14.64
N PRO A 189 -7.85 2.00 14.03
CA PRO A 189 -9.08 2.37 14.72
C PRO A 189 -9.73 1.18 15.45
N ALA A 190 -10.13 1.39 16.70
CA ALA A 190 -10.89 0.39 17.47
C ALA A 190 -12.39 0.54 17.18
N ILE A 191 -13.02 -0.56 16.79
CA ILE A 191 -14.45 -0.67 16.51
C ILE A 191 -15.02 -1.88 17.26
N SER A 192 -16.34 -2.00 17.37
CA SER A 192 -16.99 -3.07 18.13
C SER A 192 -16.57 -4.48 17.69
N THR A 193 -16.33 -4.69 16.39
CA THR A 193 -15.87 -5.97 15.84
C THR A 193 -14.36 -6.20 15.98
N GLU A 194 -13.59 -5.15 16.29
CA GLU A 194 -12.12 -5.18 16.39
C GLU A 194 -11.68 -4.35 17.61
N PRO A 195 -11.99 -4.82 18.85
CA PRO A 195 -11.83 -4.02 20.06
C PRO A 195 -10.37 -3.70 20.40
N LYS A 196 -9.41 -4.46 19.85
CA LYS A 196 -7.97 -4.20 20.00
C LYS A 196 -7.41 -3.21 18.97
N GLY A 197 -8.27 -2.63 18.13
CA GLY A 197 -7.87 -1.83 16.98
C GLY A 197 -7.65 -2.69 15.74
N LEU A 198 -7.98 -2.11 14.58
CA LEU A 198 -7.64 -2.70 13.28
C LEU A 198 -6.12 -2.97 13.20
N GLY A 199 -5.78 -4.12 12.63
CA GLY A 199 -4.43 -4.67 12.69
C GLY A 199 -4.32 -5.96 11.87
N ARG A 200 -3.17 -6.62 11.97
CA ARG A 200 -2.94 -7.98 11.47
C ARG A 200 -3.40 -8.16 10.01
N TRP A 201 -2.84 -7.34 9.13
CA TRP A 201 -3.13 -7.41 7.70
C TRP A 201 -2.85 -8.80 7.10
N ASP A 202 -1.86 -9.50 7.67
CA ASP A 202 -1.51 -10.89 7.34
C ASP A 202 -2.67 -11.89 7.56
N LEU A 203 -3.50 -11.67 8.59
CA LEU A 203 -4.70 -12.46 8.85
C LEU A 203 -5.88 -11.91 8.06
N LYS A 204 -6.05 -10.58 8.04
CA LYS A 204 -7.18 -9.94 7.39
C LYS A 204 -7.25 -10.28 5.90
N ARG A 205 -6.11 -10.32 5.20
CA ARG A 205 -6.05 -10.71 3.79
C ARG A 205 -6.55 -12.13 3.52
N LYS A 206 -6.33 -13.06 4.47
CA LYS A 206 -6.81 -14.45 4.34
C LYS A 206 -8.33 -14.51 4.47
N THR A 207 -8.87 -13.86 5.50
CA THR A 207 -10.32 -13.78 5.70
C THR A 207 -11.03 -13.07 4.54
N ILE A 208 -10.42 -12.04 3.95
CA ILE A 208 -10.98 -11.39 2.75
C ILE A 208 -10.97 -12.34 1.55
N ALA A 209 -9.88 -13.08 1.32
CA ALA A 209 -9.79 -14.06 0.24
C ALA A 209 -10.85 -15.17 0.40
N GLU A 210 -10.91 -15.79 1.58
CA GLU A 210 -11.91 -16.80 1.93
C GLU A 210 -13.35 -16.27 1.77
N SER A 211 -13.60 -15.02 2.15
CA SER A 211 -14.91 -14.39 1.92
C SER A 211 -15.17 -14.13 0.44
N SER A 212 -14.16 -13.82 -0.37
CA SER A 212 -14.33 -13.60 -1.80
C SER A 212 -14.71 -14.88 -2.52
N ASP A 213 -14.14 -16.02 -2.12
CA ASP A 213 -14.45 -17.34 -2.69
C ASP A 213 -15.91 -17.75 -2.45
N ASN A 214 -16.53 -17.25 -1.38
CA ASN A 214 -17.93 -17.51 -1.05
C ASN A 214 -18.92 -16.53 -1.69
N TRP A 215 -18.45 -15.47 -2.35
CA TRP A 215 -19.31 -14.44 -2.95
C TRP A 215 -18.82 -14.08 -4.35
N LEU A 216 -19.22 -14.87 -5.36
CA LEU A 216 -18.88 -14.65 -6.77
C LEU A 216 -19.49 -13.35 -7.31
N TRP A 217 -19.01 -12.87 -8.45
CA TRP A 217 -19.43 -11.58 -9.01
C TRP A 217 -20.92 -11.54 -9.37
N GLU A 218 -21.46 -12.65 -9.85
CA GLU A 218 -22.88 -12.82 -10.18
C GLU A 218 -23.80 -12.88 -8.96
N ASP A 219 -23.28 -13.32 -7.80
CA ASP A 219 -24.04 -13.44 -6.54
C ASP A 219 -24.10 -12.14 -5.74
N LYS A 220 -23.24 -11.19 -6.11
CA LYS A 220 -23.11 -9.86 -5.51
C LYS A 220 -24.35 -9.02 -5.84
N ARG A 221 -24.97 -8.42 -4.81
CA ARG A 221 -26.10 -7.46 -4.96
C ARG A 221 -25.69 -6.22 -5.78
N THR A 222 -26.47 -5.82 -6.77
CA THR A 222 -26.27 -4.59 -7.57
C THR A 222 -26.65 -3.31 -6.81
N ILE A 223 -26.09 -3.13 -5.62
CA ILE A 223 -26.21 -1.93 -4.79
C ILE A 223 -24.82 -1.46 -4.39
N ALA A 224 -24.63 -0.14 -4.36
CA ALA A 224 -23.44 0.42 -3.75
C ALA A 224 -23.52 0.30 -2.22
N PHE A 225 -22.40 0.00 -1.58
CA PHE A 225 -22.34 -0.16 -0.13
C PHE A 225 -21.24 0.70 0.50
N PHE A 226 -21.61 1.49 1.51
CA PHE A 226 -20.70 2.21 2.38
C PHE A 226 -21.18 2.12 3.82
N ARG A 227 -20.25 1.81 4.75
CA ARG A 227 -20.50 1.85 6.18
C ARG A 227 -19.27 2.41 6.89
N GLY A 228 -19.40 3.63 7.38
CA GLY A 228 -18.34 4.32 8.10
C GLY A 228 -18.88 5.56 8.81
N SER A 229 -18.07 6.17 9.66
CA SER A 229 -18.38 7.46 10.28
C SER A 229 -17.98 8.62 9.37
N ARG A 230 -18.57 9.79 9.65
CA ARG A 230 -18.29 11.04 8.92
C ARG A 230 -16.98 11.66 9.41
N TYR A 231 -15.85 11.25 8.82
CA TYR A 231 -14.52 11.81 9.13
C TYR A 231 -14.14 13.03 8.26
N PHE A 232 -14.74 13.18 7.08
CA PHE A 232 -14.48 14.29 6.17
C PHE A 232 -15.79 14.86 5.63
N LEU A 233 -15.83 16.18 5.43
CA LEU A 233 -16.89 16.86 4.70
C LEU A 233 -16.50 16.93 3.23
N GLU A 234 -16.63 15.81 2.52
CA GLU A 234 -16.70 15.91 1.05
C GLU A 234 -18.11 16.41 0.74
N VAL A 235 -18.26 17.73 0.62
CA VAL A 235 -19.52 18.30 0.16
C VAL A 235 -19.62 17.96 -1.32
N ILE A 236 -20.42 16.95 -1.65
CA ILE A 236 -20.90 16.72 -3.02
C ILE A 236 -21.84 17.89 -3.33
N SER A 237 -21.26 19.03 -3.72
CA SER A 237 -21.97 20.28 -3.92
C SER A 237 -22.40 20.43 -5.37
N TYR A 238 -23.26 19.54 -5.87
CA TYR A 238 -24.07 19.77 -7.06
C TYR A 238 -25.44 19.08 -6.89
N PRO A 239 -26.54 19.67 -7.38
CA PRO A 239 -27.85 19.04 -7.34
C PRO A 239 -27.80 17.83 -8.26
N LEU A 240 -27.59 16.65 -7.68
CA LEU A 240 -27.81 15.39 -8.37
C LEU A 240 -29.31 15.31 -8.70
N GLN A 241 -29.67 15.66 -9.94
CA GLN A 241 -30.91 15.21 -10.55
C GLN A 241 -30.92 13.67 -10.43
N LEU A 242 -31.84 13.19 -9.58
CA LEU A 242 -32.00 11.80 -9.13
C LEU A 242 -32.27 10.78 -10.25
N GLU A 243 -32.26 11.18 -11.53
CA GLU A 243 -32.53 10.28 -12.66
C GLU A 243 -31.27 9.73 -13.34
N SER A 244 -30.06 10.21 -12.99
CA SER A 244 -28.80 9.74 -13.62
C SER A 244 -27.83 8.97 -12.72
N ILE A 245 -28.22 8.64 -11.48
CA ILE A 245 -27.35 7.89 -10.54
C ILE A 245 -27.28 6.37 -10.85
N CYS A 246 -27.94 5.87 -11.90
CA CYS A 246 -28.01 4.43 -12.16
C CYS A 246 -26.71 3.78 -12.71
N SER A 247 -25.56 4.46 -12.76
CA SER A 247 -24.38 3.88 -13.44
C SER A 247 -22.99 4.31 -12.97
N ILE A 248 -22.85 4.99 -11.84
CA ILE A 248 -21.52 5.32 -11.33
C ILE A 248 -21.46 4.98 -9.85
N MET A 249 -21.16 3.71 -9.55
CA MET A 249 -20.38 3.32 -8.37
C MET A 249 -19.64 2.02 -8.67
N VAL A 250 -18.32 2.08 -8.59
CA VAL A 250 -17.43 0.91 -8.57
C VAL A 250 -17.79 0.08 -7.34
N GLY A 251 -18.30 -1.12 -7.58
CA GLY A 251 -18.94 -1.95 -6.56
C GLY A 251 -17.97 -2.55 -5.56
N ILE A 252 -18.03 -2.09 -4.30
CA ILE A 252 -17.83 -2.97 -3.15
C ILE A 252 -19.22 -3.52 -2.82
N VAL A 253 -19.43 -4.79 -3.14
CA VAL A 253 -20.76 -5.40 -3.05
C VAL A 253 -20.94 -6.17 -1.75
N GLN A 254 -22.08 -5.93 -1.09
CA GLN A 254 -22.47 -6.53 0.18
C GLN A 254 -23.12 -7.92 0.02
N ALA A 255 -22.73 -8.85 0.89
CA ALA A 255 -23.31 -10.18 1.08
C ALA A 255 -24.78 -10.16 1.54
N LYS A 256 -25.59 -11.15 1.12
CA LYS A 256 -26.94 -11.41 1.67
C LYS A 256 -26.82 -12.01 3.09
N GLN A 257 -27.56 -11.45 4.05
CA GLN A 257 -27.93 -12.12 5.30
C GLN A 257 -28.91 -13.27 5.04
#